data_AF-A0A937WLR8-F1
#
_entry.id   AF-A0A937WLR8-F1
#
_cell.length_a   1.000
_cell.length_b   1.000
_cell.length_c   1.000
_cell.angle_alpha   90.00
_cell.angle_beta   90.00
_cell.angle_gamma   90.00
#
_symmetry.space_group_name_H-M   'P 1'
#
loop_
_entity.id
_entity.type
_entity.pdbx_description
1 polymer ?
#
loop_
_entity_poly.entity_id
_entity_poly.type
_entity_poly.pdbx_seq_one_letter_code
_entity_poly.pdbx_strand_id
1 'polypeptide(L)' 'MPIIRIPKEHWATVWETLIQIGPIHRISKEYIYSVSEKHIDVLKNKALHFTLEIGNPIDNGKKI' A
#
# COMPACT_ATOMS: atom_id res chain seq x y z
N MET A 1 10.67 -3.49 -0.25
CA MET A 1 9.52 -2.89 0.46
C MET A 1 8.32 -2.91 -0.48
N PRO A 2 7.30 -3.75 -0.23
CA PRO A 2 6.08 -3.80 -1.03
C PRO A 2 5.42 -2.44 -1.21
N ILE A 3 4.80 -2.23 -2.37
CA ILE A 3 3.97 -1.07 -2.66
C ILE A 3 2.53 -1.56 -2.82
N ILE A 4 1.61 -0.91 -2.12
CA ILE A 4 0.19 -1.21 -2.21
C ILE A 4 -0.58 0.03 -2.64
N ARG A 5 -1.63 -0.20 -3.41
CA ARG A 5 -2.70 0.76 -3.66
C ARG A 5 -3.91 0.36 -2.84
N ILE A 6 -4.48 1.32 -2.13
CA ILE A 6 -5.69 1.11 -1.34
C ILE A 6 -6.88 1.72 -2.10
N PRO A 7 -7.94 0.96 -2.39
CA PRO A 7 -9.17 1.52 -2.94
C PRO A 7 -9.73 2.61 -2.03
N LYS A 8 -10.17 3.74 -2.61
CA LYS A 8 -10.67 4.90 -1.84
C LYS A 8 -11.80 4.51 -0.87
N GLU A 9 -12.68 3.61 -1.30
CA GLU A 9 -13.84 3.15 -0.52
C GLU A 9 -13.43 2.41 0.77
N HIS A 10 -12.28 1.73 0.76
CA HIS A 10 -11.77 0.97 1.90
C HIS A 10 -10.59 1.66 2.59
N TRP A 11 -10.28 2.89 2.20
CA TRP A 11 -9.04 3.55 2.59
C TRP A 11 -8.89 3.69 4.10
N ALA A 12 -9.93 4.15 4.80
CA ALA A 12 -9.88 4.37 6.24
C ALA A 12 -9.52 3.07 7.00
N THR A 13 -10.29 2.00 6.78
CA THR A 13 -10.10 0.72 7.48
C THR A 13 -8.72 0.10 7.22
N VAL A 14 -8.26 0.15 5.97
CA VAL A 14 -6.95 -0.40 5.59
C VAL A 14 -5.84 0.47 6.18
N TRP A 15 -5.93 1.79 6.07
CA TRP A 15 -4.94 2.72 6.61
C TRP A 15 -4.82 2.61 8.13
N GLU A 16 -5.94 2.58 8.85
CA GLU A 16 -5.98 2.40 10.31
C GLU A 16 -5.32 1.07 10.73
N THR A 17 -5.63 -0.01 10.02
CA THR A 17 -5.00 -1.32 10.28
C THR A 17 -3.49 -1.27 10.10
N LEU A 18 -3.02 -0.56 9.07
CA LEU A 18 -1.59 -0.44 8.78
C LEU A 18 -0.86 0.35 9.86
N ILE A 19 -1.36 1.53 10.25
CA ILE A 19 -0.70 2.38 11.25
C ILE A 19 -0.68 1.75 12.65
N GLN A 20 -1.62 0.85 12.97
CA GLN A 20 -1.60 0.08 14.21
C GLN A 20 -0.46 -0.94 14.28
N ILE A 21 0.02 -1.43 13.12
CA ILE A 21 1.13 -2.37 13.03
C ILE A 21 2.47 -1.63 13.08
N GLY A 22 2.56 -0.50 12.40
CA GLY A 22 3.77 0.29 12.33
C GLY A 22 3.71 1.44 11.32
N PRO A 23 4.82 2.17 11.16
CA PRO A 23 4.89 3.27 10.22
C PRO A 23 4.76 2.79 8.78
N ILE A 24 4.04 3.56 7.97
CA ILE A 24 3.91 3.38 6.52
C ILE A 24 4.30 4.68 5.81
N HIS A 25 4.81 4.57 4.59
CA HIS A 25 5.20 5.74 3.80
C HIS A 25 4.23 5.95 2.64
N ARG A 26 3.57 7.10 2.60
CA ARG A 26 2.76 7.48 1.44
C ARG A 26 3.69 7.88 0.30
N ILE A 27 3.58 7.20 -0.84
CA ILE A 27 4.44 7.47 -2.00
C ILE A 27 3.73 8.23 -3.12
N SER A 28 2.39 8.28 -3.12
CA SER A 28 1.61 9.06 -4.10
C SER A 28 0.32 9.63 -3.50
N LYS A 29 -0.30 10.56 -4.23
CA LYS A 29 -1.60 11.14 -3.88
C LYS A 29 -2.74 10.12 -3.97
N GLU A 30 -2.62 9.10 -4.82
CA GLU A 30 -3.67 8.10 -5.10
C GLU A 30 -3.78 6.95 -4.07
N TYR A 31 -3.60 7.23 -2.78
CA TYR A 31 -3.64 6.23 -1.71
C TYR A 31 -2.66 5.05 -1.94
N ILE A 32 -1.48 5.39 -2.45
CA ILE A 32 -0.40 4.43 -2.67
C ILE A 32 0.61 4.56 -1.54
N TYR A 33 0.93 3.43 -0.92
CA TYR A 33 1.80 3.35 0.25
C TYR A 33 2.88 2.30 0.04
N SER A 34 4.10 2.64 0.47
CA SER A 34 5.14 1.66 0.71
C SER A 34 5.00 1.12 2.13
N VAL A 35 4.97 -0.21 2.24
CA VAL A 35 4.74 -0.94 3.48
C VAL A 35 5.80 -2.03 3.64
N SER A 36 5.89 -2.61 4.85
CA SER A 36 6.71 -3.80 5.10
C SER A 36 5.93 -5.09 4.82
N GLU A 37 6.62 -6.22 4.73
CA GLU A 37 5.98 -7.53 4.49
C GLU A 37 4.98 -7.91 5.58
N LYS A 38 5.28 -7.57 6.85
CA LYS A 38 4.36 -7.78 7.98
C LYS A 38 3.00 -7.11 7.76
N HIS A 39 2.98 -5.95 7.13
CA HIS A 39 1.73 -5.27 6.80
C HIS A 39 0.93 -6.08 5.77
N ILE A 40 1.58 -6.60 4.73
CA ILE A 40 0.94 -7.43 3.71
C ILE A 40 0.32 -8.67 4.34
N ASP A 41 1.03 -9.34 5.26
CA ASP A 41 0.52 -10.51 5.96
C ASP A 41 -0.74 -10.18 6.75
N VAL A 42 -0.77 -9.06 7.48
CA VAL A 42 -1.97 -8.66 8.22
C VAL A 42 -3.13 -8.30 7.29
N LEU A 43 -2.87 -7.58 6.19
CA LEU A 43 -3.92 -7.25 5.22
C LEU A 43 -4.53 -8.52 4.61
N LYS A 44 -3.69 -9.53 4.28
CA LYS A 44 -4.14 -10.84 3.79
C LYS A 44 -4.92 -11.61 4.85
N ASN A 45 -4.40 -11.69 6.07
CA ASN A 45 -5.05 -12.41 7.18
C ASN A 45 -6.41 -11.83 7.55
N LYS A 46 -6.56 -10.50 7.44
CA LYS A 46 -7.82 -9.80 7.70
C LYS A 46 -8.73 -9.70 6.45
N ALA A 47 -8.34 -10.31 5.33
CA ALA A 47 -9.06 -10.25 4.05
C ALA A 47 -9.41 -8.81 3.63
N LEU A 48 -8.51 -7.86 3.88
CA LEU A 48 -8.72 -6.46 3.55
C LEU A 48 -8.46 -6.17 2.06
N HIS A 49 -9.17 -5.18 1.52
CA HIS A 49 -9.07 -4.82 0.11
C HIS A 49 -7.81 -3.98 -0.17
N PHE A 50 -6.88 -4.53 -0.95
CA PHE A 50 -5.72 -3.80 -1.46
C PHE A 50 -5.25 -4.42 -2.78
N THR A 51 -4.51 -3.64 -3.56
CA THR A 51 -3.81 -4.12 -4.76
C THR A 51 -2.32 -4.03 -4.53
N LEU A 52 -1.59 -5.11 -4.80
CA LEU A 52 -0.14 -5.10 -4.80
C LEU A 52 0.34 -4.52 -6.14
N GLU A 53 1.02 -3.38 -6.09
CA GLU A 53 1.64 -2.77 -7.26
C GLU A 53 2.99 -3.46 -7.46
N ILE A 54 3.04 -4.42 -8.39
CA ILE A 54 4.27 -5.13 -8.75
C ILE A 54 4.99 -4.28 -9.81
N GLY A 55 5.60 -3.18 -9.37
CA GLY A 55 6.29 -2.25 -10.28
C GLY A 55 7.20 -1.32 -9.50
N ASN A 56 8.39 -1.08 -10.04
CA ASN A 56 9.41 -0.20 -9.46
C ASN A 56 8.80 1.09 -8.86
N PRO A 57 9.28 1.60 -7.71
CA PRO A 57 8.84 2.87 -7.14
C PRO A 57 9.09 4.12 -8.03
N ILE A 58 9.49 3.96 -9.28
CA ILE A 58 9.85 5.00 -10.24
C ILE A 58 9.75 4.40 -11.65
N ASP A 59 8.56 4.43 -12.24
CA ASP A 59 8.47 4.71 -13.67
C ASP A 59 8.06 6.18 -13.79
N ASN A 60 9.05 7.06 -13.64
CA ASN A 60 8.94 8.47 -13.96
C ASN A 60 8.86 8.63 -15.48
N GLY A 61 7.81 8.11 -16.12
CA GLY A 61 7.40 8.43 -17.50
C GLY A 61 8.53 8.70 -18.50
N LYS A 62 9.63 7.95 -18.45
CA LYS A 62 10.76 8.17 -19.33
C LYS A 62 10.62 7.17 -20.47
N LYS A 63 9.83 7.58 -21.46
CA LYS A 63 9.93 7.07 -22.83
C LYS A 63 11.42 7.08 -23.19
N ILE A 64 12.01 5.90 -23.36
CA ILE A 64 13.14 5.71 -24.27
C ILE A 64 12.61 5.61 -25.69
#